data_AF-A0A4R3YBE5-F1
#
_entry.id   AF-A0A4R3YBE5-F1
#
_cell.length_a   1.000
_cell.length_b   1.000
_cell.length_c   1.000
_cell.angle_alpha   90.00
_cell.angle_beta   90.00
_cell.angle_gamma   90.00
#
_symmetry.space_group_name_H-M   'P 1'
#
loop_
_entity.id
_entity.type
_entity.pdbx_description
1 polymer ?
#
loop_
_entity_poly.entity_id
_entity_poly.type
_entity_poly.pdbx_seq_one_letter_code
_entity_poly.pdbx_strand_id
1 'polypeptide(L)'
;MFLPIRILVVAQFNMKGANIMNRTSLAIVSESDQLERDRFNQWFKEEFEKESNIRAEAKTNTMALIATKGTLDWAYPPFILASTASALGWEVSIFFSFYGLELLKKDLQLGVSPLGNPAMPMKMPIGPEWFRGIDWKIPNIVMGNIPGFELMAKSMFNSTLKQKGVASIEELRSACIEAEVKLVACQMTVDLFGYSKTDFVPEVAEWVGAASFLPLAAKADVCLYI
;
A
#
# COMPACT_ATOMS: atom_id res chain seq x y z
N MET A 1 36.59 -0.47 -11.90
CA MET A 1 36.52 0.01 -10.51
C MET A 1 35.47 -0.86 -9.79
N PHE A 2 35.96 -1.73 -8.89
CA PHE A 2 35.29 -2.52 -7.85
C PHE A 2 34.32 -3.70 -8.16
N LEU A 3 34.56 -4.79 -7.40
CA LEU A 3 34.01 -6.17 -7.36
C LEU A 3 32.58 -6.28 -6.77
N PRO A 4 32.00 -7.50 -6.81
CA PRO A 4 31.70 -8.22 -5.55
C PRO A 4 32.19 -9.68 -5.62
N ILE A 5 33.14 -10.13 -4.77
CA ILE A 5 32.97 -10.70 -3.41
C ILE A 5 31.92 -11.83 -3.35
N ARG A 6 32.37 -13.08 -3.54
CA ARG A 6 31.78 -14.28 -2.93
C ARG A 6 32.77 -14.78 -1.89
N ILE A 7 32.46 -14.57 -0.61
CA ILE A 7 33.23 -15.12 0.51
C ILE A 7 32.88 -16.59 0.65
N LEU A 8 33.93 -17.38 0.46
CA LEU A 8 34.05 -18.81 0.58
C LEU A 8 33.93 -19.20 2.08
N VAL A 9 32.90 -19.95 2.46
CA VAL A 9 32.86 -20.61 3.78
C VAL A 9 33.71 -21.88 3.69
N VAL A 10 35.00 -21.76 4.02
CA VAL A 10 35.89 -22.93 4.20
C VAL A 10 35.80 -23.37 5.65
N ALA A 11 35.14 -24.50 5.88
CA ALA A 11 35.25 -25.21 7.15
C ALA A 11 36.68 -25.78 7.27
N GLN A 12 37.48 -25.16 8.13
CA GLN A 12 38.86 -25.54 8.41
C GLN A 12 38.85 -26.66 9.46
N PHE A 13 38.99 -27.92 9.04
CA PHE A 13 39.29 -29.03 9.95
C PHE A 13 40.81 -29.24 10.00
N ASN A 14 41.36 -29.01 11.19
CA ASN A 14 42.78 -29.08 11.52
C ASN A 14 43.12 -30.48 12.03
N MET A 15 43.95 -31.24 11.31
CA MET A 15 44.72 -32.35 11.91
C MET A 15 46.15 -32.35 11.37
N LYS A 16 47.09 -32.26 12.31
CA LYS A 16 48.54 -32.30 12.09
C LYS A 16 49.03 -33.74 11.86
N GLY A 17 49.86 -33.93 10.84
CA GLY A 17 51.03 -34.81 10.86
C GLY A 17 50.85 -36.25 10.40
N ALA A 18 51.29 -36.56 9.17
CA ALA A 18 52.14 -37.72 8.83
C ALA A 18 52.55 -37.69 7.34
N ASN A 19 53.78 -38.14 7.10
CA ASN A 19 54.59 -38.03 5.88
C ASN A 19 54.09 -38.82 4.65
N ILE A 20 54.32 -38.20 3.49
CA ILE A 20 54.83 -38.76 2.21
C ILE A 20 54.21 -40.09 1.73
N MET A 21 53.24 -40.00 0.82
CA MET A 21 53.21 -40.89 -0.34
C MET A 21 52.44 -40.28 -1.51
N ASN A 22 53.07 -40.37 -2.66
CA ASN A 22 52.66 -39.89 -3.97
C ASN A 22 51.27 -40.45 -4.35
N ARG A 23 50.20 -39.65 -4.14
CA ARG A 23 48.89 -39.85 -4.78
C ARG A 23 48.40 -38.52 -5.31
N THR A 24 49.00 -38.10 -6.42
CA THR A 24 48.33 -37.26 -7.42
C THR A 24 47.23 -38.08 -8.09
N SER A 25 46.26 -38.58 -7.31
CA SER A 25 44.94 -38.83 -7.84
C SER A 25 44.33 -37.43 -7.96
N LEU A 26 44.61 -36.77 -9.09
CA LEU A 26 43.63 -35.87 -9.68
C LEU A 26 42.28 -36.55 -9.44
N ALA A 27 41.37 -35.88 -8.73
CA ALA A 27 39.98 -36.25 -8.77
C ALA A 27 39.51 -36.02 -10.20
N ILE A 28 39.86 -36.95 -11.09
CA ILE A 28 39.08 -37.26 -12.28
C ILE A 28 37.80 -37.78 -11.67
N VAL A 29 36.92 -36.84 -11.34
CA VAL A 29 35.49 -37.10 -11.25
C VAL A 29 35.20 -37.92 -12.50
N SER A 30 34.76 -39.16 -12.31
CA SER A 30 34.47 -40.00 -13.46
C SER A 30 33.44 -39.27 -14.33
N GLU A 31 33.53 -39.40 -15.65
CA GLU A 31 32.58 -38.73 -16.55
C GLU A 31 31.12 -39.08 -16.18
N SER A 32 30.91 -40.29 -15.62
CA SER A 32 29.67 -40.72 -14.97
C SER A 32 29.27 -39.90 -13.73
N ASP A 33 30.19 -39.61 -12.81
CA ASP A 33 29.93 -38.78 -11.62
C ASP A 33 29.59 -37.33 -11.99
N GLN A 34 30.16 -36.82 -13.09
CA GLN A 34 29.84 -35.49 -13.61
C GLN A 34 28.40 -35.44 -14.16
N LEU A 35 28.03 -36.47 -14.93
CA LEU A 35 26.71 -36.62 -15.54
C LEU A 35 25.61 -36.84 -14.50
N GLU A 36 25.91 -37.52 -13.40
CA GLU A 36 25.01 -37.66 -12.25
C GLU A 36 24.80 -36.34 -11.51
N ARG A 37 25.85 -35.54 -11.32
CA ARG A 37 25.74 -34.22 -10.69
C ARG A 37 24.97 -33.23 -11.55
N ASP A 38 25.17 -33.25 -12.87
CA ASP A 38 24.44 -32.37 -13.77
C ASP A 38 22.95 -32.74 -13.82
N ARG A 39 22.63 -34.04 -13.87
CA ARG A 39 21.25 -34.53 -13.73
C ARG A 39 20.63 -34.12 -12.39
N PHE A 40 21.37 -34.26 -11.30
CA PHE A 40 20.89 -33.85 -9.97
C PHE A 40 20.63 -32.34 -9.90
N ASN A 41 21.55 -31.51 -10.41
CA ASN A 41 21.39 -30.06 -10.42
C ASN A 41 20.21 -29.63 -11.30
N GLN A 42 19.98 -30.32 -12.41
CA GLN A 42 18.85 -30.05 -13.29
C GLN A 42 17.53 -30.43 -12.63
N TRP A 43 17.42 -31.65 -12.10
CA TRP A 43 16.26 -32.09 -11.32
C TRP A 43 15.98 -31.16 -10.13
N PHE A 44 17.03 -30.74 -9.40
CA PHE A 44 16.89 -29.85 -8.26
C PHE A 44 16.37 -28.46 -8.67
N LYS A 45 16.84 -27.92 -9.80
CA LYS A 45 16.32 -26.66 -10.35
C LYS A 45 14.87 -26.78 -10.76
N GLU A 46 14.51 -27.84 -11.48
CA GLU A 46 13.14 -28.09 -11.94
C GLU A 46 12.18 -28.23 -10.75
N GLU A 47 12.56 -28.98 -9.72
CA GLU A 47 11.74 -29.14 -8.52
C GLU A 47 11.66 -27.85 -7.71
N PHE A 48 12.76 -27.10 -7.58
CA PHE A 48 12.76 -25.80 -6.91
C PHE A 48 11.89 -24.76 -7.64
N GLU A 49 11.94 -24.72 -8.97
CA GLU A 49 11.08 -23.87 -9.80
C GLU A 49 9.61 -24.29 -9.71
N LYS A 50 9.34 -25.60 -9.65
CA LYS A 50 7.99 -26.11 -9.46
C LYS A 50 7.41 -25.72 -8.10
N GLU A 51 8.17 -25.93 -7.02
CA GLU A 51 7.79 -25.51 -5.68
C GLU A 51 7.66 -23.99 -5.53
N SER A 52 8.53 -23.21 -6.19
CA SER A 52 8.45 -21.75 -6.17
C SER A 52 7.22 -21.23 -6.93
N ASN A 53 6.86 -21.85 -8.06
CA ASN A 53 5.66 -21.52 -8.83
C ASN A 53 4.39 -21.87 -8.05
N ILE A 54 4.35 -23.05 -7.41
CA ILE A 54 3.22 -23.44 -6.54
C ILE A 54 3.06 -22.42 -5.39
N ARG A 55 4.17 -21.99 -4.78
CA ARG A 55 4.14 -20.95 -3.74
C ARG A 55 3.70 -19.59 -4.26
N ALA A 56 4.09 -19.22 -5.48
CA ALA A 56 3.69 -17.97 -6.10
C ALA A 56 2.19 -17.96 -6.43
N GLU A 57 1.64 -19.09 -6.89
CA GLU A 57 0.20 -19.26 -7.15
C GLU A 57 -0.63 -19.30 -5.87
N ALA A 58 -0.08 -19.85 -4.78
CA ALA A 58 -0.74 -19.88 -3.47
C ALA A 58 -0.58 -18.58 -2.66
N LYS A 59 0.24 -17.62 -3.14
CA LYS A 59 0.50 -16.38 -2.42
C LYS A 59 -0.72 -15.46 -2.49
N THR A 60 -1.25 -15.08 -1.33
CA THR A 60 -2.23 -14.00 -1.24
C THR A 60 -1.60 -12.67 -1.67
N ASN A 61 -2.25 -11.97 -2.59
CA ASN A 61 -1.79 -10.65 -3.02
C ASN A 61 -1.89 -9.64 -1.88
N THR A 62 -0.97 -8.69 -1.87
CA THR A 62 -0.85 -7.69 -0.80
C THR A 62 -0.85 -6.27 -1.36
N MET A 63 -1.57 -5.36 -0.70
CA MET A 63 -1.63 -3.95 -1.06
C MET A 63 -1.26 -3.04 0.11
N ALA A 64 -0.33 -2.12 -0.13
CA ALA A 64 0.02 -1.05 0.78
C ALA A 64 -0.42 0.30 0.21
N LEU A 65 -1.19 1.06 0.98
CA LEU A 65 -1.63 2.40 0.62
C LEU A 65 -1.05 3.41 1.61
N ILE A 66 -0.59 4.56 1.12
CA ILE A 66 -0.20 5.69 1.95
C ILE A 66 -1.20 6.82 1.68
N ALA A 67 -2.07 7.11 2.64
CA ALA A 67 -3.09 8.15 2.55
C ALA A 67 -2.65 9.41 3.29
N THR A 68 -2.37 10.48 2.55
CA THR A 68 -1.82 11.73 3.10
C THR A 68 -2.79 12.90 3.14
N LYS A 69 -3.86 12.80 2.36
CA LYS A 69 -4.87 13.85 2.20
C LYS A 69 -6.14 13.49 2.99
N GLY A 70 -6.76 14.50 3.60
CA GLY A 70 -7.93 14.34 4.47
C GLY A 70 -9.21 15.02 3.96
N THR A 71 -9.23 15.57 2.75
CA THR A 71 -10.46 16.15 2.19
C THR A 71 -11.37 15.04 1.66
N LEU A 72 -12.66 15.35 1.57
CA LEU A 72 -13.71 14.40 1.19
C LEU A 72 -13.46 13.75 -0.18
N ASP A 73 -12.98 14.51 -1.17
CA ASP A 73 -12.66 14.00 -2.51
C ASP A 73 -11.48 13.01 -2.51
N TRP A 74 -10.48 13.26 -1.66
CA TRP A 74 -9.29 12.42 -1.54
C TRP A 74 -9.44 11.25 -0.55
N ALA A 75 -10.51 11.24 0.25
CA ALA A 75 -10.86 10.12 1.10
C ALA A 75 -11.37 8.91 0.31
N TYR A 76 -12.00 9.13 -0.85
CA TYR A 76 -12.58 8.07 -1.67
C TYR A 76 -11.55 7.08 -2.23
N PRO A 77 -10.48 7.52 -2.92
CA PRO A 77 -9.52 6.59 -3.53
C PRO A 77 -8.94 5.53 -2.59
N PRO A 78 -8.42 5.86 -1.38
CA PRO A 78 -7.81 4.85 -0.52
C PRO A 78 -8.84 3.82 -0.03
N PHE A 79 -10.04 4.25 0.37
CA PHE A 79 -11.05 3.32 0.87
C PHE A 79 -11.73 2.49 -0.24
N ILE A 80 -11.95 3.05 -1.43
CA ILE A 80 -12.47 2.28 -2.58
C ILE A 80 -11.47 1.20 -2.98
N LEU A 81 -10.18 1.56 -3.12
CA LEU A 81 -9.15 0.60 -3.49
C LEU A 81 -8.98 -0.48 -2.43
N ALA A 82 -8.94 -0.10 -1.15
CA ALA A 82 -8.79 -1.05 -0.06
C ALA A 82 -9.97 -2.02 0.03
N SER A 83 -11.21 -1.51 0.07
CA SER A 83 -12.41 -2.36 0.12
C SER A 83 -12.51 -3.29 -1.08
N THR A 84 -12.17 -2.81 -2.28
CA THR A 84 -12.16 -3.64 -3.49
C THR A 84 -11.07 -4.71 -3.44
N ALA A 85 -9.85 -4.36 -3.02
CA ALA A 85 -8.76 -5.32 -2.92
C ALA A 85 -9.04 -6.39 -1.86
N SER A 86 -9.59 -6.00 -0.71
CA SER A 86 -10.01 -6.97 0.32
C SER A 86 -11.14 -7.87 -0.16
N ALA A 87 -12.09 -7.36 -0.94
CA ALA A 87 -13.13 -8.18 -1.55
C ALA A 87 -12.58 -9.21 -2.56
N LEU A 88 -11.42 -8.93 -3.16
CA LEU A 88 -10.67 -9.87 -4.00
C LEU A 88 -9.79 -10.84 -3.18
N GLY A 89 -9.86 -10.79 -1.85
CA GLY A 89 -9.09 -11.62 -0.94
C GLY A 89 -7.66 -11.14 -0.71
N TRP A 90 -7.33 -9.89 -1.02
CA TRP A 90 -5.99 -9.35 -0.80
C TRP A 90 -5.80 -8.90 0.63
N GLU A 91 -4.57 -9.01 1.16
CA GLU A 91 -4.23 -8.38 2.43
C GLU A 91 -3.91 -6.90 2.19
N VAL A 92 -4.64 -6.01 2.84
CA VAL A 92 -4.51 -4.56 2.63
C VAL A 92 -4.07 -3.85 3.90
N SER A 93 -3.13 -2.93 3.76
CA SER A 93 -2.71 -2.01 4.83
C SER A 93 -2.74 -0.57 4.35
N ILE A 94 -3.37 0.32 5.11
CA ILE A 94 -3.44 1.76 4.80
C ILE A 94 -2.70 2.53 5.89
N PHE A 95 -1.65 3.24 5.51
CA PHE A 95 -0.90 4.15 6.36
C PHE A 95 -1.42 5.58 6.23
N PHE A 96 -2.07 6.06 7.27
CA PHE A 96 -2.59 7.42 7.36
C PHE A 96 -1.55 8.35 7.96
N SER A 97 -1.16 9.36 7.19
CA SER A 97 -0.16 10.35 7.58
C SER A 97 -0.65 11.76 7.25
N PHE A 98 -0.05 12.78 7.87
CA PHE A 98 -0.51 14.18 7.75
C PHE A 98 -2.03 14.30 7.89
N TYR A 99 -2.68 14.96 6.94
CA TYR A 99 -4.12 15.22 6.95
C TYR A 99 -4.95 13.95 6.77
N GLY A 100 -4.35 12.86 6.26
CA GLY A 100 -5.01 11.56 6.17
C GLY A 100 -5.46 11.01 7.53
N LEU A 101 -4.84 11.44 8.64
CA LEU A 101 -5.29 11.08 9.98
C LEU A 101 -6.72 11.54 10.28
N GLU A 102 -7.22 12.59 9.64
CA GLU A 102 -8.62 13.03 9.81
C GLU A 102 -9.62 11.92 9.43
N LEU A 103 -9.24 11.02 8.51
CA LEU A 103 -10.06 9.89 8.07
C LEU A 103 -10.21 8.79 9.14
N LEU A 104 -9.34 8.81 10.16
CA LEU A 104 -9.38 7.87 11.28
C LEU A 104 -10.14 8.43 12.49
N LYS A 105 -10.61 9.69 12.47
CA LYS A 105 -11.32 10.27 13.59
C LYS A 105 -12.70 9.65 13.75
N LYS A 106 -13.19 9.59 15.00
CA LYS A 106 -14.53 9.05 15.31
C LYS A 106 -15.63 9.80 14.58
N ASP A 107 -15.54 11.13 14.59
CA ASP A 107 -16.46 12.03 13.89
C ASP A 107 -15.77 12.61 12.65
N LEU A 108 -16.29 12.25 11.47
CA LEU A 108 -15.72 12.64 10.18
C LEU A 108 -16.29 13.98 9.72
N GLN A 109 -15.51 15.05 9.93
CA GLN A 109 -15.85 16.40 9.49
C GLN A 109 -15.11 16.75 8.19
N LEU A 110 -15.35 15.97 7.12
CA LEU A 110 -14.62 16.11 5.86
C LEU A 110 -15.18 17.25 5.01
N GLY A 111 -14.32 18.18 4.59
CA GLY A 111 -14.64 19.25 3.65
C GLY A 111 -14.20 18.92 2.22
N VAL A 112 -14.66 19.69 1.24
CA VAL A 112 -14.05 19.75 -0.10
C VAL A 112 -13.34 21.09 -0.23
N SER A 113 -12.17 21.11 -0.88
CA SER A 113 -11.46 22.35 -1.16
C SER A 113 -11.33 22.56 -2.67
N PRO A 114 -12.35 23.17 -3.33
CA PRO A 114 -12.27 23.52 -4.75
C PRO A 114 -11.11 24.48 -5.05
N LEU A 115 -10.74 25.35 -4.10
CA LEU A 115 -9.62 26.26 -4.22
C LEU A 115 -8.27 25.52 -4.18
N GLY A 116 -8.14 24.51 -3.30
CA GLY A 116 -6.95 23.68 -3.20
C GLY A 116 -6.81 22.66 -4.34
N ASN A 117 -7.89 22.36 -5.06
CA ASN A 117 -7.90 21.43 -6.18
C ASN A 117 -8.65 22.03 -7.40
N PRO A 118 -7.97 22.83 -8.24
CA PRO A 118 -8.57 23.43 -9.44
C PRO A 118 -9.07 22.41 -10.48
N ALA A 119 -8.71 21.13 -10.34
CA ALA A 119 -9.18 20.05 -11.20
C ALA A 119 -10.56 19.52 -10.76
N MET A 120 -11.12 20.00 -9.64
CA MET A 120 -12.44 19.59 -9.18
C MET A 120 -13.52 20.07 -10.15
N PRO A 121 -14.24 19.16 -10.84
CA PRO A 121 -15.30 19.55 -11.76
C PRO A 121 -16.52 19.98 -10.96
N MET A 122 -16.86 21.27 -11.02
CA MET A 122 -18.02 21.81 -10.32
C MET A 122 -19.24 21.65 -11.22
N LYS A 123 -19.88 20.48 -11.14
CA LYS A 123 -21.13 20.18 -11.83
C LYS A 123 -22.32 20.42 -10.91
N MET A 124 -23.38 20.99 -11.44
CA MET A 124 -24.59 21.22 -10.66
C MET A 124 -25.30 19.88 -10.39
N PRO A 125 -25.63 19.56 -9.12
CA PRO A 125 -26.30 18.29 -8.79
C PRO A 125 -27.77 18.30 -9.19
N ILE A 126 -28.41 19.46 -9.30
CA ILE A 126 -29.84 19.62 -9.53
C ILE A 126 -30.05 20.38 -10.85
N GLY A 127 -30.86 19.82 -11.74
CA GLY A 127 -31.23 20.44 -13.02
C GLY A 127 -31.41 19.44 -14.16
N PRO A 128 -31.92 19.89 -15.31
CA PRO A 128 -32.03 19.07 -16.51
C PRO A 128 -30.65 18.58 -16.99
N GLU A 129 -30.60 17.46 -17.71
CA GLU A 129 -29.35 16.75 -18.03
C GLU A 129 -28.32 17.60 -18.77
N TRP A 130 -28.77 18.48 -19.67
CA TRP A 130 -27.91 19.44 -20.35
C TRP A 130 -27.22 20.42 -19.38
N PHE A 131 -27.87 20.80 -18.28
CA PHE A 131 -27.35 21.73 -17.28
C PHE A 131 -26.35 21.06 -16.33
N ARG A 132 -26.58 19.79 -16.00
CA ARG A 132 -25.65 18.96 -15.20
C ARG A 132 -24.36 18.60 -15.95
N GLY A 133 -24.39 18.65 -17.29
CA GLY A 133 -23.23 18.40 -18.15
C GLY A 133 -22.21 19.53 -18.20
N ILE A 134 -22.60 20.74 -17.78
CA ILE A 134 -21.75 21.93 -17.82
C ILE A 134 -20.74 21.89 -16.67
N ASP A 135 -19.45 22.04 -17.00
CA ASP A 135 -18.37 22.19 -16.02
C ASP A 135 -18.21 23.68 -15.66
N TRP A 136 -18.67 24.07 -14.48
CA TRP A 136 -18.64 25.46 -14.03
C TRP A 136 -17.28 25.78 -13.41
N LYS A 137 -16.32 26.19 -14.24
CA LYS A 137 -15.00 26.64 -13.77
C LYS A 137 -15.11 28.02 -13.12
N ILE A 138 -15.42 28.03 -11.83
CA ILE A 138 -15.53 29.26 -11.05
C ILE A 138 -14.11 29.81 -10.82
N PRO A 139 -13.84 31.09 -11.15
CA PRO A 139 -12.53 31.67 -10.91
C PRO A 139 -12.14 31.65 -9.42
N ASN A 140 -10.87 31.44 -9.12
CA ASN A 140 -10.35 31.37 -7.73
C ASN A 140 -10.73 32.60 -6.89
N ILE A 141 -10.79 33.79 -7.50
CA ILE A 141 -11.20 35.02 -6.84
C ILE A 141 -12.66 34.97 -6.36
N VAL A 142 -13.54 34.29 -7.09
CA VAL A 142 -14.94 34.12 -6.71
C VAL A 142 -15.05 33.07 -5.60
N MET A 143 -14.28 31.98 -5.68
CA MET A 143 -14.25 30.95 -4.64
C MET A 143 -13.74 31.48 -3.30
N GLY A 144 -12.69 32.32 -3.31
CA GLY A 144 -12.08 32.85 -2.08
C GLY A 144 -12.83 34.04 -1.46
N ASN A 145 -13.62 34.79 -2.24
CA ASN A 145 -14.33 35.98 -1.74
C ASN A 145 -15.81 35.73 -1.38
N ILE A 146 -16.36 34.54 -1.64
CA ILE A 146 -17.71 34.17 -1.21
C ILE A 146 -17.64 33.41 0.11
N PRO A 147 -18.08 33.99 1.24
CA PRO A 147 -18.13 33.28 2.51
C PRO A 147 -19.04 32.06 2.41
N GLY A 148 -18.54 30.88 2.81
CA GLY A 148 -19.32 29.64 2.80
C GLY A 148 -19.36 28.88 1.48
N PHE A 149 -18.57 29.29 0.47
CA PHE A 149 -18.49 28.58 -0.81
C PHE A 149 -18.07 27.11 -0.64
N GLU A 150 -17.16 26.79 0.29
CA GLU A 150 -16.74 25.41 0.57
C GLU A 150 -17.88 24.54 1.12
N LEU A 151 -18.78 25.09 1.95
CA LEU A 151 -19.95 24.38 2.46
C LEU A 151 -20.96 24.10 1.35
N MET A 152 -21.15 25.08 0.45
CA MET A 152 -21.97 24.90 -0.75
C MET A 152 -21.39 23.80 -1.64
N ALA A 153 -20.09 23.85 -1.92
CA ALA A 153 -19.39 22.85 -2.71
C ALA A 153 -19.49 21.45 -2.08
N LYS A 154 -19.31 21.33 -0.75
CA LYS A 154 -19.48 20.07 -0.01
C LYS A 154 -20.89 19.52 -0.15
N SER A 155 -21.90 20.37 0.00
CA SER A 155 -23.30 19.97 -0.14
C SER A 155 -23.62 19.49 -1.56
N MET A 156 -23.10 20.19 -2.58
CA MET A 156 -23.26 19.80 -3.98
C MET A 156 -22.57 18.48 -4.29
N PHE A 157 -21.35 18.29 -3.78
CA PHE A 157 -20.58 17.06 -3.94
C PHE A 157 -21.30 15.88 -3.29
N ASN A 158 -21.72 16.01 -2.03
CA ASN A 158 -22.50 14.99 -1.32
C ASN A 158 -23.82 14.64 -2.02
N SER A 159 -24.51 15.65 -2.56
CA SER A 159 -25.73 15.44 -3.33
C SER A 159 -25.47 14.65 -4.62
N THR A 160 -24.35 14.92 -5.27
CA THR A 160 -23.93 14.20 -6.49
C THR A 160 -23.59 12.74 -6.18
N LEU A 161 -22.83 12.49 -5.10
CA LEU A 161 -22.50 11.14 -4.65
C LEU A 161 -23.74 10.31 -4.35
N LYS A 162 -24.70 10.87 -3.61
CA LYS A 162 -25.98 10.21 -3.29
C LYS A 162 -26.79 9.90 -4.55
N GLN A 163 -26.88 10.82 -5.51
CA GLN A 163 -27.59 10.57 -6.77
C GLN A 163 -26.94 9.49 -7.64
N LYS A 164 -25.61 9.35 -7.54
CA LYS A 164 -24.85 8.33 -8.27
C LYS A 164 -24.74 7.00 -7.51
N GLY A 165 -25.30 6.91 -6.31
CA GLY A 165 -25.24 5.70 -5.48
C GLY A 165 -23.83 5.38 -4.99
N VAL A 166 -22.97 6.39 -4.84
CA VAL A 166 -21.63 6.19 -4.27
C VAL A 166 -21.78 6.12 -2.76
N ALA A 167 -21.25 5.05 -2.16
CA ALA A 167 -21.23 4.84 -0.71
C ALA A 167 -20.52 5.99 0.01
N SER A 168 -20.91 6.33 1.24
CA SER A 168 -20.21 7.37 2.01
C SER A 168 -18.82 6.91 2.45
N ILE A 169 -17.99 7.85 2.91
CA ILE A 169 -16.66 7.51 3.45
C ILE A 169 -16.80 6.65 4.72
N GLU A 170 -17.80 6.91 5.55
CA GLU A 170 -18.13 6.11 6.72
C GLU A 170 -18.45 4.66 6.32
N GLU A 171 -19.31 4.47 5.31
CA GLU A 171 -19.68 3.15 4.80
C GLU A 171 -18.47 2.40 4.22
N LEU A 172 -17.65 3.08 3.42
CA LEU A 172 -16.43 2.49 2.86
C LEU A 172 -15.39 2.16 3.95
N ARG A 173 -15.25 3.00 4.97
CA ARG A 173 -14.37 2.75 6.11
C ARG A 173 -14.87 1.55 6.93
N SER A 174 -16.16 1.46 7.20
CA SER A 174 -16.77 0.29 7.85
C SER A 174 -16.55 -0.98 7.05
N ALA A 175 -16.74 -0.94 5.72
CA ALA A 175 -16.46 -2.09 4.86
C ALA A 175 -14.97 -2.51 4.91
N CYS A 176 -14.05 -1.56 4.99
CA CYS A 176 -12.62 -1.87 5.16
C CYS A 176 -12.34 -2.52 6.52
N ILE A 177 -12.96 -2.03 7.60
CA ILE A 177 -12.81 -2.59 8.95
C ILE A 177 -13.36 -4.02 9.00
N GLU A 178 -14.56 -4.24 8.46
CA GLU A 178 -15.19 -5.57 8.39
C GLU A 178 -14.38 -6.57 7.57
N ALA A 179 -13.68 -6.08 6.54
CA ALA A 179 -12.78 -6.87 5.70
C ALA A 179 -11.34 -6.96 6.25
N GLU A 180 -11.12 -6.63 7.53
CA GLU A 180 -9.84 -6.72 8.24
C GLU A 180 -8.69 -5.93 7.59
N VAL A 181 -9.00 -4.83 6.90
CA VAL A 181 -7.99 -3.90 6.39
C VAL A 181 -7.23 -3.29 7.56
N LYS A 182 -5.89 -3.36 7.52
CA LYS A 182 -5.04 -2.80 8.57
C LYS A 182 -4.97 -1.28 8.44
N LEU A 183 -5.72 -0.59 9.31
CA LEU A 183 -5.65 0.87 9.43
C LEU A 183 -4.47 1.26 10.33
N VAL A 184 -3.44 1.86 9.75
CA VAL A 184 -2.17 2.20 10.43
C VAL A 184 -2.03 3.71 10.56
N ALA A 185 -1.89 4.22 11.78
CA ALA A 185 -1.72 5.64 12.04
C ALA A 185 -0.23 6.02 12.17
N CYS A 186 0.18 7.10 11.50
CA CYS A 186 1.51 7.67 11.65
C CYS A 186 1.68 8.31 13.04
N GLN A 187 2.41 7.64 13.93
CA GLN A 187 2.63 8.12 15.31
C GLN A 187 3.25 9.54 15.33
N MET A 188 4.23 9.80 14.46
CA MET A 188 4.87 11.13 14.38
C MET A 188 3.88 12.23 14.01
N THR A 189 2.89 11.95 13.15
CA THR A 189 1.88 12.92 12.78
C THR A 189 0.86 13.13 13.90
N VAL A 190 0.48 12.07 14.61
CA VAL A 190 -0.38 12.16 15.80
C VAL A 190 0.25 13.10 16.83
N ASP A 191 1.55 12.92 17.09
CA ASP A 191 2.31 13.77 18.01
C ASP A 191 2.45 15.20 17.46
N LEU A 192 2.73 15.37 16.17
CA LEU A 192 2.90 16.67 15.52
C LEU A 192 1.64 17.55 15.61
N PHE A 193 0.46 16.96 15.45
CA PHE A 193 -0.82 17.68 15.53
C PHE A 193 -1.43 17.69 16.94
N GLY A 194 -0.75 17.08 17.92
CA GLY A 194 -1.19 17.06 19.31
C GLY A 194 -2.46 16.24 19.53
N TYR A 195 -2.69 15.21 18.71
CA TYR A 195 -3.84 14.33 18.85
C TYR A 195 -3.63 13.27 19.93
N SER A 196 -4.72 12.88 20.58
CA SER A 196 -4.77 11.72 21.46
C SER A 196 -5.27 10.50 20.71
N LYS A 197 -4.80 9.30 21.09
CA LYS A 197 -5.32 8.03 20.54
C LYS A 197 -6.85 7.90 20.72
N THR A 198 -7.41 8.57 21.72
CA THR A 198 -8.86 8.59 21.99
C THR A 198 -9.69 9.35 20.95
N ASP A 199 -9.06 10.20 20.13
CA ASP A 199 -9.74 11.00 19.11
C ASP A 199 -10.09 10.16 17.87
N PHE A 200 -9.40 9.02 17.73
CA PHE A 200 -9.50 8.11 16.59
C PHE A 200 -10.39 6.91 16.90
N VAL A 201 -10.86 6.26 15.85
CA VAL A 201 -11.64 5.02 15.94
C VAL A 201 -10.82 3.92 16.62
N PRO A 202 -11.43 3.07 17.47
CA PRO A 202 -10.70 2.03 18.19
C PRO A 202 -10.08 0.94 17.27
N GLU A 203 -10.55 0.84 16.03
CA GLU A 203 -10.10 -0.13 15.02
C GLU A 203 -8.77 0.23 14.34
N VAL A 204 -8.12 1.33 14.76
CA VAL A 204 -6.73 1.61 14.35
C VAL A 204 -5.83 0.48 14.88
N ALA A 205 -5.30 -0.32 13.96
CA ALA A 205 -4.53 -1.51 14.27
C ALA A 205 -3.18 -1.17 14.90
N GLU A 206 -2.48 -0.17 14.35
CA GLU A 206 -1.10 0.14 14.73
C GLU A 206 -0.80 1.64 14.71
N TRP A 207 0.10 2.06 15.61
CA TRP A 207 0.61 3.43 15.72
C TRP A 207 2.11 3.40 15.50
N VAL A 208 2.56 3.67 14.27
CA VAL A 208 3.95 3.43 13.87
C VAL A 208 4.52 4.57 13.05
N GLY A 209 5.85 4.61 12.93
CA GLY A 209 6.56 5.52 12.04
C GLY A 209 6.86 4.90 10.68
N ALA A 210 7.47 5.71 9.81
CA ALA A 210 7.88 5.27 8.47
C ALA A 210 8.82 4.06 8.49
N ALA A 211 9.68 3.93 9.50
CA ALA A 211 10.61 2.80 9.64
C ALA A 211 9.90 1.43 9.77
N SER A 212 8.70 1.41 10.35
CA SER A 212 7.91 0.19 10.49
C SER A 212 7.04 -0.10 9.28
N PHE A 213 6.51 0.95 8.62
CA PHE A 213 5.63 0.78 7.47
C PHE A 213 6.40 0.49 6.17
N LEU A 214 7.59 1.06 5.99
CA LEU A 214 8.36 0.93 4.75
C LEU A 214 8.74 -0.53 4.41
N PRO A 215 9.15 -1.39 5.37
CA PRO A 215 9.38 -2.82 5.09
C PRO A 215 8.13 -3.60 4.65
N LEU A 216 6.95 -3.19 5.12
CA LEU A 216 5.67 -3.75 4.68
C LEU A 216 5.41 -3.32 3.23
N ALA A 217 5.49 -2.02 2.97
CA ALA A 217 5.31 -1.45 1.63
C ALA A 217 6.30 -2.02 0.59
N ALA A 218 7.55 -2.26 0.97
CA ALA A 218 8.58 -2.81 0.10
C ALA A 218 8.32 -4.27 -0.33
N LYS A 219 7.50 -5.01 0.43
CA LYS A 219 7.11 -6.39 0.13
C LYS A 219 5.73 -6.51 -0.49
N ALA A 220 4.96 -5.42 -0.51
CA ALA A 220 3.62 -5.40 -1.06
C ALA A 220 3.66 -5.62 -2.58
N ASP A 221 2.70 -6.38 -3.10
CA ASP A 221 2.56 -6.59 -4.56
C ASP A 221 2.14 -5.28 -5.25
N VAL A 222 1.33 -4.47 -4.57
CA VAL A 222 0.94 -3.13 -5.00
C VAL A 222 1.18 -2.13 -3.89
N CYS A 223 1.94 -1.06 -4.17
CA CYS A 223 2.15 0.05 -3.25
C CYS A 223 1.75 1.37 -3.92
N LEU A 224 0.80 2.11 -3.32
CA LEU A 224 0.31 3.38 -3.85
C LEU A 224 0.42 4.50 -2.81
N TYR A 225 0.73 5.71 -3.28
CA TYR A 225 0.74 6.93 -2.50
C TYR A 225 -0.39 7.86 -2.97
N ILE A 226 -1.25 8.28 -2.05
CA ILE A 226 -2.52 8.97 -2.31
C ILE A 226 -2.59 10.30 -1.55
#